data_AF-A0A9N9H3M4-F1
#
_entry.id   AF-A0A9N9H3M4-F1
#
_cell.length_a   1.000
_cell.length_b   1.000
_cell.length_c   1.000
_cell.angle_alpha   90.00
_cell.angle_beta   90.00
_cell.angle_gamma   90.00
#
_symmetry.space_group_name_H-M   'P 1'
#
loop_
_entity.id
_entity.type
_entity.pdbx_description
1 polymer ?
#
loop_
_entity_poly.entity_id
_entity_poly.type
_entity_poly.pdbx_seq_one_letter_code
_entity_poly.pdbx_strand_id
1 'polypeptide(L)'
;VSVGVFGNNICLSHSNTSHSEEEMKMGYNIVRYGRPLWQSMWNGMTYDVPRERYRYLVDIAITKLCGGTLNWEKHWQRSATALMACTICIYICPLSRMARDLVKSHMATIITAEDSGKKHLIGYPSEPMLSEGALTLLSRPGVELDVLKELDLVGKEGGVIDTGNRGELCARILLLSARRQQILSFREENCENYPTFSAHQLVTAYLCKLFSSEFPHEKFQHLAAYDIGFTHFIALDHTPDESTLQLCWDRGAAIIYQRNQPGADIALVMCHRDEKKLAVLNIQVKNHARPESRGVRNYAVANGLRTSMTLCKTCAHLEDSSVGIYIQIGEAYANKPKFETYYYGEGRNRHGNMTFNFSSDAEEANRLVVLGLSCFKLDQQYHEVIRSLLQSWIDISMICRPTEFKFLCRMFPVVYGSHATKRAKEINNDNDEDAKDYLINKRWKSDEQVEQDEEWSEEYE
;
A
#
# COMPACT_ATOMS: atom_id res chain seq x y z
N VAL A 1 -31.66 -6.38 -6.75
CA VAL A 1 -30.51 -7.29 -6.89
C VAL A 1 -29.44 -6.79 -5.94
N SER A 2 -29.20 -7.52 -4.84
CA SER A 2 -28.18 -7.17 -3.84
C SER A 2 -26.81 -7.34 -4.48
N VAL A 3 -26.10 -6.24 -4.73
CA VAL A 3 -24.76 -6.26 -5.34
C VAL A 3 -23.78 -6.59 -4.24
N GLY A 4 -23.44 -7.87 -4.14
CA GLY A 4 -22.32 -8.36 -3.33
C GLY A 4 -21.05 -7.63 -3.76
N VAL A 5 -20.40 -7.03 -2.78
CA VAL A 5 -19.11 -6.37 -2.87
C VAL A 5 -18.07 -7.44 -3.21
N PHE A 6 -17.31 -7.23 -4.29
CA PHE A 6 -16.18 -8.08 -4.65
C PHE A 6 -14.93 -7.21 -4.66
N GLY A 7 -14.15 -7.32 -3.59
CA GLY A 7 -12.73 -6.97 -3.60
C GLY A 7 -12.02 -7.70 -4.75
N ASN A 8 -10.78 -7.32 -5.05
CA ASN A 8 -9.97 -7.95 -6.08
C ASN A 8 -9.89 -9.47 -5.85
N ASN A 9 -10.80 -10.23 -6.45
CA ASN A 9 -10.98 -11.64 -6.21
C ASN A 9 -9.66 -12.34 -6.49
N ILE A 10 -9.08 -12.93 -5.44
CA ILE A 10 -8.01 -13.88 -5.61
C ILE A 10 -8.64 -15.02 -6.42
N CYS A 11 -8.22 -15.22 -7.68
CA CYS A 11 -8.61 -16.42 -8.41
C CYS A 11 -8.10 -17.62 -7.62
N LEU A 12 -9.01 -18.31 -6.93
CA LEU A 12 -8.78 -19.50 -6.11
C LEU A 12 -8.55 -20.72 -7.00
N SER A 13 -7.58 -20.68 -7.91
CA SER A 13 -7.07 -21.91 -8.52
C SER A 13 -6.09 -22.55 -7.54
N HIS A 14 -6.62 -23.38 -6.64
CA HIS A 14 -5.80 -24.24 -5.78
C HIS A 14 -5.17 -25.33 -6.66
N SER A 15 -3.87 -25.22 -6.95
CA SER A 15 -3.10 -26.38 -7.40
C SER A 15 -2.48 -27.04 -6.17
N ASN A 16 -2.98 -28.23 -5.78
CA ASN A 16 -2.46 -29.07 -4.68
C ASN A 16 -1.07 -29.68 -5.00
N THR A 17 -0.15 -28.92 -5.58
CA THR A 17 1.20 -29.40 -5.91
C THR A 17 2.18 -28.95 -4.84
N SER A 18 2.71 -29.91 -4.08
CA SER A 18 3.80 -29.71 -3.12
C SER A 18 4.93 -28.88 -3.75
N HIS A 19 5.33 -27.80 -3.08
CA HIS A 19 6.42 -26.92 -3.52
C HIS A 19 7.77 -27.55 -3.20
N SER A 20 8.73 -27.50 -4.12
CA SER A 20 10.11 -27.74 -3.70
C SER A 20 10.59 -26.51 -2.90
N GLU A 21 11.35 -26.73 -1.83
CA GLU A 21 11.93 -25.63 -1.06
C GLU A 21 12.78 -24.69 -1.93
N GLU A 22 13.41 -25.24 -2.97
CA GLU A 22 14.21 -24.50 -3.93
C GLU A 22 13.36 -23.56 -4.80
N GLU A 23 12.19 -24.02 -5.29
CA GLU A 23 11.26 -23.17 -6.04
C GLU A 23 10.77 -21.98 -5.21
N MET A 24 10.49 -22.20 -3.91
CA MET A 24 10.10 -21.13 -2.99
C MET A 24 11.26 -20.18 -2.67
N LYS A 25 12.46 -20.71 -2.43
CA LYS A 25 13.67 -19.90 -2.20
C LYS A 25 13.99 -19.03 -3.40
N MET A 26 13.75 -19.52 -4.61
CA MET A 26 13.97 -18.76 -5.85
C MET A 26 12.77 -17.89 -6.23
N GLY A 27 11.58 -18.15 -5.69
CA GLY A 27 10.32 -17.44 -5.98
C GLY A 27 9.65 -17.85 -7.30
N TYR A 28 10.00 -19.00 -7.87
CA TYR A 28 9.41 -19.48 -9.13
C TYR A 28 8.01 -20.06 -8.97
N ASN A 29 7.62 -20.39 -7.72
CA ASN A 29 6.28 -20.89 -7.39
C ASN A 29 5.16 -19.95 -7.85
N ILE A 30 5.43 -18.64 -7.97
CA ILE A 30 4.42 -17.64 -8.31
C ILE A 30 3.80 -17.83 -9.70
N VAL A 31 4.49 -18.53 -10.60
CA VAL A 31 4.07 -18.78 -11.99
C VAL A 31 2.72 -19.51 -12.06
N ARG A 32 2.36 -20.21 -10.98
CA ARG A 32 1.08 -20.95 -10.84
C ARG A 32 -0.09 -20.04 -10.47
N TYR A 33 0.16 -18.78 -10.12
CA TYR A 33 -0.84 -17.84 -9.65
C TYR A 33 -1.13 -16.74 -10.68
N GLY A 34 -2.35 -16.19 -10.62
CA GLY A 34 -2.83 -15.19 -11.57
C GLY A 34 -3.43 -15.86 -12.80
N ARG A 35 -3.09 -15.36 -14.00
CA ARG A 35 -3.62 -15.94 -15.25
C ARG A 35 -3.05 -17.34 -15.53
N PRO A 36 -3.89 -18.32 -15.94
CA PRO A 36 -3.46 -19.68 -16.28
C PRO A 36 -2.39 -19.77 -17.38
N LEU A 37 -2.30 -18.74 -18.21
CA LEU A 37 -1.34 -18.70 -19.31
C LEU A 37 0.11 -18.74 -18.80
N TRP A 38 0.42 -18.15 -17.64
CA TRP A 38 1.79 -18.15 -17.08
C TRP A 38 2.30 -19.57 -16.84
N GLN A 39 1.51 -20.38 -16.13
CA GLN A 39 1.83 -21.79 -15.85
C GLN A 39 1.84 -22.63 -17.14
N SER A 40 0.91 -22.37 -18.06
CA SER A 40 0.87 -23.10 -19.33
C SER A 40 2.13 -22.86 -20.16
N MET A 41 2.59 -21.61 -20.23
CA MET A 41 3.84 -21.25 -20.91
C MET A 41 5.05 -21.88 -20.21
N TRP A 42 5.11 -21.82 -18.88
CA TRP A 42 6.18 -22.46 -18.10
C TRP A 42 6.34 -23.95 -18.38
N ASN A 43 5.21 -24.67 -18.40
CA ASN A 43 5.18 -26.11 -18.66
C ASN A 43 5.52 -26.45 -20.12
N GLY A 44 5.17 -25.57 -21.06
CA GLY A 44 5.42 -25.76 -22.50
C GLY A 44 6.82 -25.35 -22.98
N MET A 45 7.61 -24.68 -22.15
CA MET A 45 8.96 -24.25 -22.51
C MET A 45 9.97 -25.41 -22.50
N THR A 46 10.85 -25.42 -23.49
CA THR A 46 11.92 -26.41 -23.66
C THR A 46 13.25 -26.01 -23.01
N TYR A 47 13.35 -24.84 -22.36
CA TYR A 47 14.58 -24.44 -21.67
C TYR A 47 14.90 -25.44 -20.56
N ASP A 48 16.10 -26.00 -20.52
CA ASP A 48 16.46 -26.97 -19.48
C ASP A 48 16.65 -26.31 -18.10
N VAL A 49 16.96 -25.01 -18.10
CA VAL A 49 17.24 -24.24 -16.88
C VAL A 49 15.99 -23.46 -16.43
N PRO A 50 15.42 -23.74 -15.23
CA PRO A 50 14.23 -23.04 -14.72
C PRO A 50 14.37 -21.51 -14.70
N ARG A 51 15.57 -21.01 -14.41
CA ARG A 51 15.89 -19.59 -14.41
C ARG A 51 15.66 -18.92 -15.76
N GLU A 52 15.99 -19.59 -16.86
CA GLU A 52 15.81 -19.04 -18.21
C GLU A 52 14.33 -18.99 -18.58
N ARG A 53 13.56 -20.03 -18.24
CA ARG A 53 12.09 -20.02 -18.35
C ARG A 53 11.49 -18.84 -17.60
N TYR A 54 11.95 -18.63 -16.37
CA TYR A 54 11.42 -17.58 -15.51
C TYR A 54 11.72 -16.19 -16.08
N ARG A 55 12.98 -15.94 -16.47
CA ARG A 55 13.39 -14.68 -17.10
C ARG A 55 12.53 -14.38 -18.33
N TYR A 56 12.30 -15.38 -19.19
CA TYR A 56 11.47 -15.21 -20.37
C TYR A 56 10.02 -14.82 -20.02
N LEU A 57 9.42 -15.43 -18.99
CA LEU A 57 8.10 -15.03 -18.51
C LEU A 57 8.07 -13.61 -17.95
N VAL A 58 9.10 -13.20 -17.22
CA VAL A 58 9.26 -11.83 -16.70
C VAL A 58 9.34 -10.83 -17.85
N ASP A 59 10.09 -11.13 -18.91
CA ASP A 59 10.20 -10.27 -20.10
C ASP A 59 8.84 -10.13 -20.83
N ILE A 60 8.05 -11.21 -20.89
CA ILE A 60 6.67 -11.14 -21.39
C ILE A 60 5.82 -10.24 -20.50
N ALA A 61 5.90 -10.39 -19.17
CA ALA A 61 5.14 -9.58 -18.23
C ALA A 61 5.47 -8.09 -18.38
N ILE A 62 6.76 -7.73 -18.48
CA ILE A 62 7.21 -6.36 -18.76
C ILE A 62 6.64 -5.86 -20.08
N THR A 63 6.79 -6.64 -21.16
CA THR A 63 6.28 -6.28 -22.50
C THR A 63 4.78 -5.99 -22.46
N LYS A 64 4.02 -6.81 -21.72
CA LYS A 64 2.58 -6.67 -21.56
C LYS A 64 2.19 -5.46 -20.70
N LEU A 65 2.96 -5.15 -19.65
CA LEU A 65 2.77 -3.94 -18.85
C LEU A 65 3.14 -2.66 -19.59
N CYS A 66 3.95 -2.75 -20.65
CA CYS A 66 4.41 -1.61 -21.44
C CYS A 66 3.70 -1.44 -22.79
N GLY A 67 2.50 -1.98 -22.98
CA GLY A 67 1.76 -1.75 -24.22
C GLY A 67 2.09 -2.72 -25.36
N GLY A 68 2.75 -3.84 -25.08
CA GLY A 68 3.23 -4.78 -26.09
C GLY A 68 4.63 -4.47 -26.63
N THR A 69 5.42 -3.66 -25.92
CA THR A 69 6.79 -3.30 -26.27
C THR A 69 7.70 -3.37 -25.04
N LEU A 70 8.98 -3.70 -25.23
CA LEU A 70 10.00 -3.61 -24.17
C LEU A 70 10.53 -2.18 -23.97
N ASN A 71 10.27 -1.30 -24.93
CA ASN A 71 10.58 0.12 -24.82
C ASN A 71 9.51 0.82 -23.95
N TRP A 72 9.80 0.98 -22.66
CA TRP A 72 8.90 1.60 -21.68
C TRP A 72 8.62 3.08 -21.99
N GLU A 73 9.58 3.80 -22.61
CA GLU A 73 9.51 5.23 -22.91
C GLU A 73 8.38 5.56 -23.89
N LYS A 74 8.07 4.62 -24.81
CA LYS A 74 7.06 4.79 -25.85
C LYS A 74 5.66 5.08 -25.28
N HIS A 75 5.34 4.50 -24.14
CA HIS A 75 4.02 4.60 -23.49
C HIS A 75 4.16 4.86 -21.99
N TRP A 76 5.18 5.63 -21.59
CA TRP A 76 5.65 5.68 -20.21
C TRP A 76 4.57 6.06 -19.19
N GLN A 77 3.66 7.01 -19.46
CA GLN A 77 2.57 7.37 -18.52
C GLN A 77 1.63 6.19 -18.22
N ARG A 78 1.24 5.45 -19.26
CA ARG A 78 0.33 4.29 -19.14
C ARG A 78 1.06 3.11 -18.49
N SER A 79 2.31 2.89 -18.88
CA SER A 79 3.18 1.92 -18.24
C SER A 79 3.33 2.22 -16.75
N ALA A 80 3.66 3.46 -16.38
CA ALA A 80 3.80 3.90 -14.99
C ALA A 80 2.52 3.62 -14.18
N THR A 81 1.36 4.02 -14.72
CA THR A 81 0.07 3.74 -14.08
C THR A 81 -0.18 2.22 -13.91
N ALA A 82 0.12 1.41 -14.93
CA ALA A 82 -0.01 -0.04 -14.87
C ALA A 82 0.92 -0.67 -13.82
N LEU A 83 2.19 -0.23 -13.78
CA LEU A 83 3.19 -0.67 -12.81
C LEU A 83 2.72 -0.42 -11.38
N MET A 84 2.18 0.77 -11.11
CA MET A 84 1.66 1.11 -9.79
C MET A 84 0.39 0.34 -9.45
N ALA A 85 -0.54 0.22 -10.40
CA ALA A 85 -1.80 -0.46 -10.18
C ALA A 85 -1.61 -1.96 -9.86
N CYS A 86 -0.65 -2.62 -10.52
CA CYS A 86 -0.36 -4.04 -10.26
C CYS A 86 0.57 -4.31 -9.06
N THR A 87 1.20 -3.28 -8.49
CA THR A 87 2.13 -3.44 -7.35
C THR A 87 1.60 -2.81 -6.07
N ILE A 88 1.23 -1.54 -6.08
CA ILE A 88 0.76 -0.83 -4.88
C ILE A 88 -0.76 -0.73 -4.80
N CYS A 89 -1.52 -1.32 -5.73
CA CYS A 89 -2.98 -1.37 -5.71
C CYS A 89 -3.63 0.03 -5.67
N ILE A 90 -3.34 0.87 -6.68
CA ILE A 90 -4.04 2.14 -6.88
C ILE A 90 -5.39 1.94 -7.59
N TYR A 91 -6.33 2.83 -7.30
CA TYR A 91 -7.63 2.84 -7.96
C TYR A 91 -7.60 3.74 -9.19
N ILE A 92 -8.02 3.21 -10.33
CA ILE A 92 -8.10 3.99 -11.58
C ILE A 92 -9.55 4.40 -11.81
N CYS A 93 -9.76 5.70 -12.07
CA CYS A 93 -11.07 6.27 -12.32
C CYS A 93 -11.71 5.64 -13.57
N PRO A 94 -12.91 5.02 -13.46
CA PRO A 94 -13.61 4.40 -14.59
C PRO A 94 -14.01 5.34 -15.72
N LEU A 95 -14.07 6.64 -15.43
CA LEU A 95 -14.41 7.69 -16.38
C LEU A 95 -13.18 8.18 -17.16
N SER A 96 -11.98 7.84 -16.69
CA SER A 96 -10.75 8.28 -17.34
C SER A 96 -10.54 7.57 -18.68
N ARG A 97 -9.98 8.30 -19.66
CA ARG A 97 -9.48 7.67 -20.89
C ARG A 97 -8.37 6.65 -20.59
N MET A 98 -7.62 6.87 -19.51
CA MET A 98 -6.57 5.98 -19.03
C MET A 98 -7.11 4.56 -18.80
N ALA A 99 -8.29 4.41 -18.20
CA ALA A 99 -8.88 3.09 -17.94
C ALA A 99 -9.01 2.23 -19.21
N ARG A 100 -9.45 2.84 -20.32
CA ARG A 100 -9.59 2.14 -21.61
C ARG A 100 -8.25 1.73 -22.20
N ASP A 101 -7.27 2.62 -22.14
CA ASP A 101 -5.94 2.39 -22.69
C ASP A 101 -5.19 1.29 -21.90
N LEU A 102 -5.41 1.24 -20.59
CA LEU A 102 -4.83 0.22 -19.72
C LEU A 102 -5.41 -1.18 -20.00
N VAL A 103 -6.72 -1.29 -20.26
CA VAL A 103 -7.33 -2.56 -20.68
C VAL A 103 -6.82 -2.99 -22.04
N LYS A 104 -6.81 -2.05 -23.00
CA LYS A 104 -6.45 -2.34 -24.39
C LYS A 104 -5.02 -2.86 -24.53
N SER A 105 -4.09 -2.33 -23.73
CA SER A 105 -2.67 -2.53 -24.01
C SER A 105 -1.80 -2.81 -22.78
N HIS A 106 -2.28 -2.66 -21.55
CA HIS A 106 -1.45 -2.73 -20.33
C HIS A 106 -1.99 -3.73 -19.28
N MET A 107 -2.70 -4.78 -19.73
CA MET A 107 -3.18 -5.90 -18.90
C MET A 107 -4.18 -5.57 -17.79
N ALA A 108 -4.80 -4.39 -17.79
CA ALA A 108 -5.90 -4.14 -16.87
C ALA A 108 -7.08 -5.08 -17.18
N THR A 109 -7.75 -5.55 -16.14
CA THR A 109 -8.94 -6.41 -16.26
C THR A 109 -10.18 -5.56 -16.14
N ILE A 110 -11.12 -5.73 -17.08
CA ILE A 110 -12.46 -5.16 -16.94
C ILE A 110 -13.18 -5.97 -15.85
N ILE A 111 -13.59 -5.30 -14.78
CA ILE A 111 -14.42 -5.87 -13.72
C ILE A 111 -15.89 -5.75 -14.12
N THR A 112 -16.30 -4.57 -14.60
CA THR A 112 -17.63 -4.33 -15.14
C THR A 112 -17.58 -3.19 -16.16
N ALA A 113 -18.52 -3.18 -17.10
CA ALA A 113 -18.65 -2.13 -18.10
C ALA A 113 -20.12 -1.73 -18.21
N GLU A 114 -20.36 -0.44 -18.46
CA GLU A 114 -21.69 0.04 -18.84
C GLU A 114 -22.02 -0.41 -20.28
N ASP A 115 -23.28 -0.74 -20.57
CA ASP A 115 -23.76 -1.19 -21.89
C ASP A 115 -23.37 -0.23 -23.03
N SER A 116 -23.19 1.06 -22.72
CA SER A 116 -22.75 2.09 -23.66
C SER A 116 -21.29 1.94 -24.12
N GLY A 117 -20.50 1.11 -23.43
CA GLY A 117 -19.06 0.93 -23.64
C GLY A 117 -18.22 2.18 -23.32
N LYS A 118 -18.81 3.20 -22.69
CA LYS A 118 -18.10 4.46 -22.38
C LYS A 118 -17.40 4.42 -21.03
N LYS A 119 -17.85 3.58 -20.09
CA LYS A 119 -17.36 3.52 -18.71
C LYS A 119 -16.95 2.09 -18.37
N HIS A 120 -15.74 1.95 -17.85
CA HIS A 120 -15.17 0.64 -17.51
C HIS A 120 -14.64 0.68 -16.09
N LEU A 121 -15.22 -0.13 -15.20
CA LEU A 121 -14.54 -0.47 -13.98
C LEU A 121 -13.40 -1.41 -14.35
N ILE A 122 -12.19 -0.98 -14.05
CA ILE A 122 -11.01 -1.78 -14.30
C ILE A 122 -10.27 -2.02 -13.00
N GLY A 123 -9.52 -3.11 -12.96
CA GLY A 123 -8.63 -3.41 -11.86
C GLY A 123 -7.43 -4.22 -12.32
N TYR A 124 -6.41 -4.23 -11.47
CA TYR A 124 -5.32 -5.18 -11.54
C TYR A 124 -5.52 -6.15 -10.37
N PRO A 125 -6.16 -7.32 -10.62
CA PRO A 125 -6.25 -8.34 -9.60
C PRO A 125 -4.84 -8.81 -9.21
N SER A 126 -4.73 -9.60 -8.15
CA SER A 126 -3.45 -10.22 -7.77
C SER A 126 -2.86 -10.99 -8.95
N GLU A 127 -1.76 -10.50 -9.50
CA GLU A 127 -1.10 -11.05 -10.68
C GLU A 127 0.41 -11.12 -10.40
N PRO A 128 0.88 -12.11 -9.62
CA PRO A 128 2.25 -12.15 -9.12
C PRO A 128 3.32 -12.05 -10.22
N MET A 129 3.08 -12.65 -11.38
CA MET A 129 3.98 -12.53 -12.54
C MET A 129 4.04 -11.11 -13.12
N LEU A 130 2.93 -10.39 -13.15
CA LEU A 130 2.93 -8.98 -13.56
C LEU A 130 3.65 -8.13 -12.52
N SER A 131 3.41 -8.37 -11.23
CA SER A 131 4.09 -7.66 -10.14
C SER A 131 5.61 -7.90 -10.15
N GLU A 132 6.06 -9.12 -10.43
CA GLU A 132 7.48 -9.44 -10.63
C GLU A 132 8.08 -8.68 -11.82
N GLY A 133 7.38 -8.66 -12.96
CA GLY A 133 7.77 -7.87 -14.12
C GLY A 133 7.84 -6.39 -13.80
N ALA A 134 6.88 -5.88 -13.04
CA ALA A 134 6.83 -4.49 -12.63
C ALA A 134 8.02 -4.10 -11.75
N LEU A 135 8.33 -4.91 -10.72
CA LEU A 135 9.48 -4.67 -9.85
C LEU A 135 10.80 -4.76 -10.62
N THR A 136 10.91 -5.69 -11.58
CA THR A 136 12.07 -5.79 -12.47
C THR A 136 12.26 -4.54 -13.31
N LEU A 137 11.17 -3.98 -13.85
CA LEU A 137 11.24 -2.73 -14.61
C LEU A 137 11.57 -1.53 -13.72
N LEU A 138 10.95 -1.44 -12.54
CA LEU A 138 11.23 -0.38 -11.56
C LEU A 138 12.68 -0.38 -11.10
N SER A 139 13.34 -1.54 -11.06
CA SER A 139 14.77 -1.67 -10.73
C SER A 139 15.74 -1.14 -11.79
N ARG A 140 15.25 -0.77 -12.98
CA ARG A 140 16.12 -0.09 -13.95
C ARG A 140 16.43 1.34 -13.47
N PRO A 141 17.65 1.86 -13.72
CA PRO A 141 18.03 3.19 -13.29
C PRO A 141 17.02 4.26 -13.73
N GLY A 142 16.60 5.13 -12.80
CA GLY A 142 15.68 6.24 -13.05
C GLY A 142 14.18 5.88 -13.13
N VAL A 143 13.83 4.65 -13.50
CA VAL A 143 12.44 4.28 -13.81
C VAL A 143 11.51 4.43 -12.61
N GLU A 144 11.90 3.98 -11.42
CA GLU A 144 11.04 4.15 -10.22
C GLU A 144 10.78 5.63 -9.92
N LEU A 145 11.80 6.48 -9.98
CA LEU A 145 11.63 7.91 -9.73
C LEU A 145 10.68 8.54 -10.75
N ASP A 146 10.79 8.17 -12.04
CA ASP A 146 9.91 8.65 -13.09
C ASP A 146 8.47 8.17 -12.89
N VAL A 147 8.28 6.92 -12.46
CA VAL A 147 6.96 6.37 -12.11
C VAL A 147 6.36 7.13 -10.91
N LEU A 148 7.14 7.45 -9.88
CA LEU A 148 6.66 8.20 -8.72
C LEU A 148 6.35 9.66 -9.06
N LYS A 149 7.12 10.29 -9.94
CA LYS A 149 6.80 11.63 -10.47
C LYS A 149 5.50 11.62 -11.27
N GLU A 150 5.26 10.60 -12.08
CA GLU A 150 3.99 10.43 -12.78
C GLU A 150 2.83 10.24 -11.80
N LEU A 151 3.01 9.44 -10.75
CA LEU A 151 2.00 9.27 -9.71
C LEU A 151 1.61 10.61 -9.08
N ASP A 152 2.61 11.41 -8.74
CA ASP A 152 2.45 12.71 -8.12
C ASP A 152 1.73 13.67 -9.06
N LEU A 153 2.14 13.72 -10.34
CA LEU A 153 1.49 14.49 -11.39
C LEU A 153 0.02 14.09 -11.56
N VAL A 154 -0.25 12.81 -11.79
CA VAL A 154 -1.60 12.28 -12.05
C VAL A 154 -2.51 12.46 -10.82
N GLY A 155 -1.96 12.35 -9.61
CA GLY A 155 -2.69 12.62 -8.38
C GLY A 155 -3.00 14.12 -8.15
N LYS A 156 -2.14 15.02 -8.64
CA LYS A 156 -2.34 16.49 -8.60
C LYS A 156 -3.35 16.97 -9.64
N GLU A 157 -3.27 16.46 -10.87
CA GLU A 157 -4.21 16.78 -11.94
C GLU A 157 -5.63 16.27 -11.64
N GLY A 158 -5.71 15.16 -10.90
CA GLY A 158 -6.95 14.56 -10.44
C GLY A 158 -7.77 13.89 -11.56
N GLY A 159 -8.81 13.16 -11.18
CA GLY A 159 -9.74 12.54 -12.13
C GLY A 159 -9.25 11.27 -12.84
N VAL A 160 -7.98 10.87 -12.67
CA VAL A 160 -7.42 9.62 -13.24
C VAL A 160 -7.20 8.54 -12.19
N ILE A 161 -6.65 8.90 -11.02
CA ILE A 161 -6.40 7.98 -9.92
C ILE A 161 -7.22 8.45 -8.71
N ASP A 162 -7.91 7.51 -8.06
CA ASP A 162 -8.40 7.76 -6.70
C ASP A 162 -7.28 7.49 -5.72
N THR A 163 -6.84 8.60 -5.16
CA THR A 163 -5.70 8.71 -4.30
C THR A 163 -5.96 8.24 -2.87
N GLY A 164 -7.23 8.08 -2.48
CA GLY A 164 -7.66 7.56 -1.19
C GLY A 164 -6.94 8.21 0.01
N ASN A 165 -6.59 7.38 1.00
CA ASN A 165 -5.81 7.82 2.14
C ASN A 165 -4.32 7.93 1.74
N ARG A 166 -3.88 9.15 1.44
CA ARG A 166 -2.49 9.50 1.05
C ARG A 166 -1.43 8.81 1.89
N GLY A 167 -1.61 8.81 3.21
CA GLY A 167 -0.68 8.17 4.13
C GLY A 167 -0.53 6.69 3.81
N GLU A 168 -1.64 5.97 3.66
CA GLU A 168 -1.61 4.53 3.33
C GLU A 168 -0.98 4.26 1.97
N LEU A 169 -1.19 5.12 0.97
CA LEU A 169 -0.51 4.98 -0.31
C LEU A 169 1.01 5.18 -0.19
N CYS A 170 1.45 6.27 0.46
CA CYS A 170 2.86 6.51 0.69
C CYS A 170 3.49 5.37 1.50
N ALA A 171 2.80 4.86 2.52
CA ALA A 171 3.26 3.69 3.26
C ALA A 171 3.46 2.47 2.36
N ARG A 172 2.49 2.15 1.48
CA ARG A 172 2.65 1.04 0.51
C ARG A 172 3.86 1.22 -0.41
N ILE A 173 4.11 2.43 -0.89
CA ILE A 173 5.29 2.75 -1.70
C ILE A 173 6.56 2.49 -0.89
N LEU A 174 6.67 3.05 0.32
CA LEU A 174 7.84 2.88 1.19
C LEU A 174 8.12 1.40 1.49
N LEU A 175 7.07 0.65 1.85
CA LEU A 175 7.16 -0.76 2.19
C LEU A 175 7.63 -1.60 0.99
N LEU A 176 7.09 -1.34 -0.21
CA LEU A 176 7.48 -2.05 -1.43
C LEU A 176 8.87 -1.67 -1.93
N SER A 177 9.23 -0.38 -1.88
CA SER A 177 10.56 0.09 -2.27
C SER A 177 11.63 -0.54 -1.37
N ALA A 178 11.42 -0.58 -0.05
CA ALA A 178 12.31 -1.27 0.89
C ALA A 178 12.48 -2.76 0.56
N ARG A 179 11.38 -3.42 0.20
CA ARG A 179 11.37 -4.84 -0.18
C ARG A 179 12.15 -5.10 -1.47
N ARG A 180 11.99 -4.23 -2.46
CA ARG A 180 12.76 -4.29 -3.72
C ARG A 180 14.25 -4.06 -3.46
N GLN A 181 14.60 -3.05 -2.65
CA GLN A 181 15.99 -2.75 -2.29
C GLN A 181 16.66 -3.88 -1.51
N GLN A 182 15.92 -4.58 -0.64
CA GLN A 182 16.40 -5.78 0.04
C GLN A 182 16.88 -6.85 -0.95
N ILE A 183 16.05 -7.16 -1.96
CA ILE A 183 16.41 -8.15 -2.98
C ILE A 183 17.57 -7.67 -3.84
N LEU A 184 17.58 -6.39 -4.24
CA LEU A 184 18.69 -5.85 -5.04
C LEU A 184 20.04 -5.94 -4.32
N SER A 185 20.10 -5.55 -3.05
CA SER A 185 21.34 -5.67 -2.28
C SER A 185 21.75 -7.12 -2.06
N PHE A 186 20.79 -8.02 -1.81
CA PHE A 186 21.10 -9.45 -1.73
C PHE A 186 21.72 -9.96 -3.04
N ARG A 187 21.23 -9.50 -4.20
CA ARG A 187 21.82 -9.84 -5.49
C ARG A 187 23.23 -9.27 -5.63
N GLU A 188 23.47 -8.02 -5.28
CA GLU A 188 24.82 -7.43 -5.37
C GLU A 188 25.85 -8.21 -4.53
N GLU A 189 25.44 -8.74 -3.38
CA GLU A 189 26.29 -9.52 -2.47
C GLU A 189 26.51 -10.98 -2.93
N ASN A 190 25.61 -11.56 -3.71
CA ASN A 190 25.59 -13.00 -4.03
C ASN A 190 25.60 -13.26 -5.55
N CYS A 191 26.80 -13.28 -6.17
CA CYS A 191 27.02 -13.35 -7.63
C CYS A 191 26.45 -14.59 -8.35
N GLU A 192 26.17 -15.68 -7.65
CA GLU A 192 25.67 -16.93 -8.23
C GLU A 192 24.26 -17.23 -7.67
N ASN A 193 23.25 -17.23 -8.55
CA ASN A 193 21.82 -17.44 -8.25
C ASN A 193 21.09 -16.28 -7.56
N TYR A 194 20.70 -15.29 -8.36
CA TYR A 194 19.88 -14.16 -7.91
C TYR A 194 18.43 -14.58 -7.63
N PRO A 195 17.94 -14.44 -6.39
CA PRO A 195 16.52 -14.64 -6.09
C PRO A 195 15.67 -13.63 -6.86
N THR A 196 14.47 -14.05 -7.23
CA THR A 196 13.45 -13.18 -7.84
C THR A 196 12.90 -12.20 -6.79
N PHE A 197 12.15 -11.18 -7.19
CA PHE A 197 11.49 -10.29 -6.22
C PHE A 197 10.45 -11.02 -5.37
N SER A 198 9.97 -12.16 -5.86
CA SER A 198 9.04 -13.03 -5.15
C SER A 198 9.69 -14.00 -4.17
N ALA A 199 11.01 -14.10 -4.14
CA ALA A 199 11.73 -14.96 -3.21
C ALA A 199 11.60 -14.48 -1.75
N HIS A 200 11.33 -15.38 -0.81
CA HIS A 200 11.19 -15.02 0.60
C HIS A 200 12.55 -14.74 1.25
N GLN A 201 12.62 -13.74 2.13
CA GLN A 201 13.86 -13.29 2.79
C GLN A 201 13.61 -12.93 4.25
N LEU A 202 14.67 -12.81 5.05
CA LEU A 202 14.57 -12.46 6.47
C LEU A 202 13.79 -11.16 6.70
N VAL A 203 12.88 -11.18 7.67
CA VAL A 203 12.16 -9.99 8.13
C VAL A 203 13.13 -8.94 8.66
N THR A 204 14.14 -9.35 9.43
CA THR A 204 15.15 -8.42 9.98
C THR A 204 15.90 -7.70 8.87
N ALA A 205 16.35 -8.41 7.83
CA ALA A 205 17.01 -7.80 6.67
C ALA A 205 16.08 -6.83 5.91
N TYR A 206 14.77 -7.11 5.87
CA TYR A 206 13.78 -6.20 5.30
C TYR A 206 13.65 -4.92 6.13
N LEU A 207 13.52 -5.04 7.45
CA LEU A 207 13.42 -3.89 8.35
C LEU A 207 14.68 -3.00 8.31
N CYS A 208 15.88 -3.58 8.16
CA CYS A 208 17.13 -2.84 7.94
C CYS A 208 17.14 -2.02 6.63
N LYS A 209 16.34 -2.43 5.63
CA LYS A 209 16.20 -1.72 4.36
C LYS A 209 15.07 -0.71 4.39
N LEU A 210 14.06 -0.94 5.21
CA LEU A 210 12.93 -0.04 5.40
C LEU A 210 13.32 1.18 6.24
N PHE A 211 13.98 0.94 7.38
CA PHE A 211 14.27 1.96 8.36
C PHE A 211 15.73 2.44 8.29
N SER A 212 15.96 3.64 8.80
CA SER A 212 17.30 4.19 9.00
C SER A 212 18.09 3.40 10.06
N SER A 213 19.37 3.73 10.22
CA SER A 213 20.27 3.07 11.19
C SER A 213 19.83 3.21 12.65
N GLU A 214 18.88 4.08 12.96
CA GLU A 214 18.33 4.31 14.31
C GLU A 214 17.26 3.27 14.71
N PHE A 215 16.92 2.32 13.83
CA PHE A 215 15.97 1.25 14.16
C PHE A 215 16.50 0.39 15.34
N PRO A 216 15.68 0.11 16.37
CA PRO A 216 16.12 -0.66 17.56
C PRO A 216 16.09 -2.17 17.29
N HIS A 217 17.12 -2.68 16.61
CA HIS A 217 17.20 -4.06 16.13
C HIS A 217 17.15 -5.07 17.29
N GLU A 218 17.78 -4.73 18.42
CA GLU A 218 17.86 -5.56 19.61
C GLU A 218 16.48 -5.88 20.22
N LYS A 219 15.51 -4.98 20.08
CA LYS A 219 14.14 -5.17 20.60
C LYS A 219 13.29 -6.12 19.75
N PHE A 220 13.73 -6.42 18.52
CA PHE A 220 12.99 -7.23 17.54
C PHE A 220 13.78 -8.46 17.08
N GLN A 221 14.72 -8.97 17.89
CA GLN A 221 15.55 -10.13 17.55
C GLN A 221 14.73 -11.40 17.27
N HIS A 222 13.58 -11.57 17.93
CA HIS A 222 12.66 -12.68 17.69
C HIS A 222 12.17 -12.76 16.22
N LEU A 223 12.17 -11.64 15.48
CA LEU A 223 11.83 -11.62 14.05
C LEU A 223 12.91 -12.25 13.16
N ALA A 224 14.10 -12.57 13.69
CA ALA A 224 15.16 -13.23 12.93
C ALA A 224 14.79 -14.65 12.48
N ALA A 225 13.79 -15.27 13.12
CA ALA A 225 13.29 -16.59 12.74
C ALA A 225 12.24 -16.56 11.61
N TYR A 226 11.84 -15.36 11.16
CA TYR A 226 10.76 -15.17 10.19
C TYR A 226 11.28 -14.71 8.83
N ASP A 227 10.66 -15.25 7.79
CA ASP A 227 10.77 -14.76 6.43
C ASP A 227 9.55 -13.90 6.05
N ILE A 228 9.77 -12.97 5.14
CA ILE A 228 8.78 -12.12 4.48
C ILE A 228 8.97 -12.20 2.97
N GLY A 229 7.85 -12.20 2.24
CA GLY A 229 7.86 -12.23 0.79
C GLY A 229 6.62 -11.59 0.22
N PHE A 230 6.78 -10.45 -0.45
CA PHE A 230 5.70 -9.85 -1.22
C PHE A 230 6.23 -9.05 -2.41
N THR A 231 5.40 -8.94 -3.45
CA THR A 231 5.65 -8.14 -4.66
C THR A 231 4.54 -7.15 -4.97
N HIS A 232 3.38 -7.31 -4.33
CA HIS A 232 2.24 -6.44 -4.56
C HIS A 232 1.30 -6.40 -3.36
N PHE A 233 0.41 -5.42 -3.36
CA PHE A 233 -0.68 -5.28 -2.40
C PHE A 233 -2.01 -5.75 -3.00
N ILE A 234 -2.87 -6.29 -2.15
CA ILE A 234 -4.25 -6.62 -2.47
C ILE A 234 -5.18 -5.97 -1.45
N ALA A 235 -6.34 -5.48 -1.89
CA ALA A 235 -7.37 -4.97 -0.99
C ALA A 235 -8.38 -6.05 -0.66
N LEU A 236 -8.56 -6.31 0.64
CA LEU A 236 -9.58 -7.24 1.14
C LEU A 236 -10.87 -6.50 1.48
N ASP A 237 -12.00 -7.17 1.26
CA ASP A 237 -13.34 -6.73 1.62
C ASP A 237 -13.91 -7.47 2.84
N HIS A 238 -13.07 -8.28 3.49
CA HIS A 238 -13.39 -9.07 4.67
C HIS A 238 -12.18 -9.10 5.62
N THR A 239 -12.42 -9.56 6.85
CA THR A 239 -11.34 -9.82 7.81
C THR A 239 -10.64 -11.12 7.42
N PRO A 240 -9.31 -11.12 7.22
CA PRO A 240 -8.59 -12.32 6.79
C PRO A 240 -8.64 -13.42 7.86
N ASP A 241 -8.79 -14.64 7.39
CA ASP A 241 -8.58 -15.87 8.15
C ASP A 241 -7.24 -16.53 7.77
N GLU A 242 -6.93 -17.68 8.39
CA GLU A 242 -5.68 -18.39 8.13
C GLU A 242 -5.54 -18.81 6.67
N SER A 243 -6.64 -19.21 6.02
CA SER A 243 -6.64 -19.56 4.59
C SER A 243 -6.31 -18.37 3.70
N THR A 244 -6.81 -17.19 4.08
CA THR A 244 -6.51 -15.93 3.40
C THR A 244 -5.04 -15.56 3.53
N LEU A 245 -4.47 -15.71 4.73
CA LEU A 245 -3.06 -15.44 4.99
C LEU A 245 -2.15 -16.41 4.23
N GLN A 246 -2.48 -17.71 4.21
CA GLN A 246 -1.73 -18.71 3.45
C GLN A 246 -1.74 -18.38 1.96
N LEU A 247 -2.90 -18.03 1.41
CA LEU A 247 -3.03 -17.65 0.01
C LEU A 247 -2.25 -16.37 -0.31
N CYS A 248 -2.21 -15.40 0.60
CA CYS A 248 -1.39 -14.20 0.44
C CYS A 248 0.10 -14.53 0.46
N TRP A 249 0.53 -15.39 1.39
CA TRP A 249 1.90 -15.87 1.49
C TRP A 249 2.35 -16.55 0.21
N ASP A 250 1.57 -17.52 -0.28
CA ASP A 250 1.92 -18.31 -1.46
C ASP A 250 2.05 -17.45 -2.73
N ARG A 251 1.25 -16.39 -2.81
CA ARG A 251 1.21 -15.46 -3.95
C ARG A 251 2.21 -14.31 -3.84
N GLY A 252 2.86 -14.13 -2.69
CA GLY A 252 3.67 -12.95 -2.40
C GLY A 252 2.82 -11.66 -2.37
N ALA A 253 1.66 -11.69 -1.72
CA ALA A 253 0.75 -10.55 -1.59
C ALA A 253 0.81 -9.96 -0.17
N ALA A 254 0.96 -8.65 -0.09
CA ALA A 254 0.67 -7.85 1.09
C ALA A 254 -0.80 -7.44 1.12
N ILE A 255 -1.34 -7.21 2.31
CA ILE A 255 -2.77 -6.98 2.54
C ILE A 255 -3.02 -5.51 2.82
N ILE A 256 -4.07 -4.96 2.19
CA ILE A 256 -4.75 -3.74 2.60
C ILE A 256 -6.06 -4.20 3.22
N TYR A 257 -6.25 -3.88 4.50
CA TYR A 257 -7.47 -4.24 5.21
C TYR A 257 -8.69 -3.47 4.64
N GLN A 258 -9.87 -4.02 4.89
CA GLN A 258 -11.12 -3.32 4.59
C GLN A 258 -11.17 -1.95 5.29
N ARG A 259 -11.84 -0.97 4.68
CA ARG A 259 -11.95 0.36 5.28
C ARG A 259 -12.60 0.30 6.66
N ASN A 260 -12.08 1.13 7.57
CA ASN A 260 -12.51 1.20 8.96
C ASN A 260 -12.30 -0.10 9.75
N GLN A 261 -11.44 -1.01 9.28
CA GLN A 261 -10.99 -2.13 10.10
C GLN A 261 -10.32 -1.57 11.37
N PRO A 262 -10.78 -1.96 12.56
CA PRO A 262 -10.13 -1.53 13.79
C PRO A 262 -8.71 -2.11 13.90
N GLY A 263 -7.74 -1.24 14.17
CA GLY A 263 -6.40 -1.61 14.65
C GLY A 263 -5.27 -1.57 13.62
N ALA A 264 -5.52 -1.83 12.34
CA ALA A 264 -4.50 -1.77 11.29
C ALA A 264 -5.10 -1.45 9.92
N ASP A 265 -4.30 -0.84 9.06
CA ASP A 265 -4.68 -0.51 7.66
C ASP A 265 -4.02 -1.46 6.67
N ILE A 266 -2.80 -1.94 6.97
CA ILE A 266 -1.98 -2.80 6.12
C ILE A 266 -1.50 -4.01 6.93
N ALA A 267 -1.31 -5.16 6.29
CA ALA A 267 -0.57 -6.28 6.85
C ALA A 267 0.43 -6.88 5.88
N LEU A 268 1.61 -7.25 6.39
CA LEU A 268 2.61 -8.03 5.66
C LEU A 268 2.66 -9.44 6.25
N VAL A 269 2.43 -10.45 5.43
CA VAL A 269 2.46 -11.85 5.88
C VAL A 269 3.91 -12.29 6.06
N MET A 270 4.17 -12.96 7.17
CA MET A 270 5.45 -13.56 7.52
C MET A 270 5.26 -15.05 7.78
N CYS A 271 6.32 -15.84 7.64
CA CYS A 271 6.32 -17.25 8.00
C CYS A 271 7.55 -17.58 8.83
N HIS A 272 7.34 -18.28 9.94
CA HIS A 272 8.44 -18.84 10.73
C HIS A 272 9.17 -19.92 9.91
N ARG A 273 10.50 -19.87 9.87
CA ARG A 273 11.33 -20.76 9.03
C ARG A 273 11.18 -22.24 9.38
N ASP A 274 11.23 -22.54 10.68
CA ASP A 274 11.22 -23.92 11.17
C ASP A 274 9.78 -24.42 11.40
N GLU A 275 8.98 -23.67 12.16
CA GLU A 275 7.62 -24.08 12.54
C GLU A 275 6.61 -23.99 11.38
N LYS A 276 6.94 -23.31 10.29
CA LYS A 276 6.03 -23.01 9.16
C LYS A 276 4.72 -22.34 9.59
N LYS A 277 4.70 -21.70 10.75
CA LYS A 277 3.56 -20.91 11.23
C LYS A 277 3.58 -19.54 10.58
N LEU A 278 2.42 -19.13 10.10
CA LEU A 278 2.23 -17.78 9.59
C LEU A 278 2.14 -16.77 10.74
N ALA A 279 2.52 -15.54 10.45
CA ALA A 279 2.42 -14.39 11.31
C ALA A 279 2.19 -13.14 10.46
N VAL A 280 1.94 -11.99 11.09
CA VAL A 280 1.71 -10.73 10.37
C VAL A 280 2.45 -9.56 11.01
N LEU A 281 3.04 -8.70 10.17
CA LEU A 281 3.39 -7.33 10.55
C LEU A 281 2.17 -6.45 10.29
N ASN A 282 1.48 -6.07 11.35
CA ASN A 282 0.31 -5.20 11.27
C ASN A 282 0.74 -3.75 11.25
N ILE A 283 0.29 -3.00 10.26
CA ILE A 283 0.71 -1.62 10.04
C ILE A 283 -0.49 -0.70 10.11
N GLN A 284 -0.46 0.23 11.07
CA GLN A 284 -1.44 1.32 11.16
C GLN A 284 -0.77 2.60 10.69
N VAL A 285 -1.36 3.27 9.71
CA VAL A 285 -0.88 4.50 9.13
C VAL A 285 -1.76 5.67 9.58
N LYS A 286 -1.15 6.72 10.10
CA LYS A 286 -1.83 7.98 10.41
C LYS A 286 -1.19 9.14 9.66
N ASN A 287 -2.03 9.92 8.99
CA ASN A 287 -1.64 11.16 8.31
C ASN A 287 -2.00 12.35 9.20
N HIS A 288 -1.02 13.14 9.65
CA HIS A 288 -1.24 14.31 10.49
C HIS A 288 -0.78 15.59 9.79
N ALA A 289 -1.68 16.56 9.72
CA ALA A 289 -1.44 17.86 9.08
C ALA A 289 -0.76 18.90 9.99
N ARG A 290 -0.67 18.69 11.31
CA ARG A 290 -0.10 19.69 12.24
C ARG A 290 0.77 19.06 13.35
N PRO A 291 1.91 19.67 13.72
CA PRO A 291 2.82 19.17 14.76
C PRO A 291 2.33 19.32 16.20
N GLU A 292 1.41 20.25 16.45
CA GLU A 292 1.21 20.81 17.80
C GLU A 292 -0.09 20.41 18.50
N SER A 293 -0.92 19.53 17.94
CA SER A 293 -2.07 19.06 18.71
C SER A 293 -1.54 18.25 19.91
N ARG A 294 -1.70 18.76 21.13
CA ARG A 294 -1.40 18.11 22.43
C ARG A 294 -1.90 16.66 22.54
N GLY A 295 -2.74 16.22 21.61
CA GLY A 295 -3.13 14.85 21.38
C GLY A 295 -2.03 13.89 20.92
N VAL A 296 -0.82 14.28 20.50
CA VAL A 296 0.15 13.26 19.98
C VAL A 296 0.64 12.28 21.05
N ARG A 297 1.01 12.76 22.25
CA ARG A 297 1.33 11.88 23.39
C ARG A 297 0.08 11.23 23.99
N ASN A 298 -1.03 11.95 24.01
CA ASN A 298 -2.26 11.47 24.62
C ASN A 298 -3.12 10.61 23.68
N TYR A 299 -2.92 10.54 22.37
CA TYR A 299 -3.73 9.69 21.48
C TYR A 299 -3.17 8.27 21.40
N ALA A 300 -1.85 8.12 21.25
CA ALA A 300 -1.19 6.82 21.34
C ALA A 300 -1.44 6.16 22.70
N VAL A 301 -1.49 6.96 23.77
CA VAL A 301 -1.68 6.50 25.15
C VAL A 301 -3.17 6.47 25.57
N ALA A 302 -4.00 7.48 25.27
CA ALA A 302 -5.37 7.61 25.80
C ALA A 302 -6.49 7.07 24.92
N ASN A 303 -6.30 6.84 23.61
CA ASN A 303 -7.26 6.02 22.86
C ASN A 303 -7.08 4.53 23.11
N GLY A 304 -6.00 4.14 23.80
CA GLY A 304 -5.53 2.78 23.79
C GLY A 304 -5.20 2.40 22.35
N LEU A 305 -3.93 2.16 22.06
CA LEU A 305 -3.57 1.22 21.02
C LEU A 305 -4.09 -0.18 21.44
N ARG A 306 -5.41 -0.36 21.61
CA ARG A 306 -6.11 -1.61 21.39
C ARG A 306 -6.00 -1.90 19.90
N THR A 307 -4.78 -2.16 19.47
CA THR A 307 -4.48 -3.18 18.48
C THR A 307 -4.79 -4.55 19.12
N SER A 308 -5.95 -4.69 19.77
CA SER A 308 -6.72 -5.92 19.67
C SER A 308 -7.29 -5.84 18.27
N MET A 309 -6.41 -6.11 17.32
CA MET A 309 -6.87 -6.38 15.98
C MET A 309 -7.58 -7.70 16.17
N THR A 310 -8.90 -7.67 16.26
CA THR A 310 -9.67 -8.89 16.14
C THR A 310 -9.48 -9.35 14.70
N LEU A 311 -8.35 -10.00 14.43
CA LEU A 311 -8.30 -11.01 13.38
C LEU A 311 -9.52 -11.92 13.62
N CYS A 312 -10.05 -12.51 12.56
CA CYS A 312 -11.18 -13.43 12.72
C CYS A 312 -10.93 -14.37 13.92
N LYS A 313 -11.95 -14.74 14.72
CA LYS A 313 -11.77 -15.54 15.95
C LYS A 313 -10.87 -16.78 15.76
N THR A 314 -10.78 -17.30 14.53
CA THR A 314 -9.89 -18.38 14.10
C THR A 314 -8.39 -18.04 14.15
N CYS A 315 -8.01 -16.78 13.99
CA CYS A 315 -6.65 -16.27 13.95
C CYS A 315 -6.19 -15.63 15.27
N ALA A 316 -6.94 -15.78 16.37
CA ALA A 316 -6.55 -15.23 17.67
C ALA A 316 -5.17 -15.74 18.16
N HIS A 317 -4.79 -16.95 17.75
CA HIS A 317 -3.46 -17.53 18.02
C HIS A 317 -2.31 -16.77 17.34
N LEU A 318 -2.60 -15.94 16.33
CA LEU A 318 -1.60 -15.09 15.66
C LEU A 318 -1.31 -13.81 16.46
N GLU A 319 -2.13 -13.46 17.45
CA GLU A 319 -1.91 -12.23 18.25
C GLU A 319 -0.54 -12.27 18.95
N ASP A 320 -0.16 -13.43 19.51
CA ASP A 320 1.13 -13.65 20.19
C ASP A 320 2.34 -13.63 19.23
N SER A 321 2.11 -13.90 17.93
CA SER A 321 3.16 -13.94 16.90
C SER A 321 3.15 -12.70 16.00
N SER A 322 2.31 -11.70 16.30
CA SER A 322 2.15 -10.50 15.48
C SER A 322 2.95 -9.33 16.05
N VAL A 323 3.64 -8.60 15.18
CA VAL A 323 4.29 -7.33 15.52
C VAL A 323 3.49 -6.19 14.90
N GLY A 324 3.26 -5.13 15.67
CA GLY A 324 2.55 -3.94 15.17
C GLY A 324 3.51 -2.81 14.89
N ILE A 325 3.41 -2.20 13.72
CA ILE A 325 4.13 -0.99 13.35
C ILE A 325 3.11 0.13 13.17
N TYR A 326 3.24 1.18 13.96
CA TYR A 326 2.47 2.39 13.80
C TYR A 326 3.31 3.40 13.04
N ILE A 327 2.87 3.79 11.85
CA ILE A 327 3.54 4.76 10.99
C ILE A 327 2.78 6.06 11.05
N GLN A 328 3.45 7.10 11.53
CA GLN A 328 2.96 8.47 11.46
C GLN A 328 3.84 9.27 10.50
N ILE A 329 3.25 9.59 9.35
CA ILE A 329 3.90 10.37 8.29
C ILE A 329 3.11 11.65 8.05
N GLY A 330 3.82 12.78 8.04
CA GLY A 330 3.24 14.11 7.92
C GLY A 330 4.31 15.19 8.05
N GLU A 331 4.02 16.37 7.52
CA GLU A 331 4.95 17.52 7.43
C GLU A 331 5.55 17.91 8.80
N ALA A 332 4.73 17.78 9.84
CA ALA A 332 5.08 18.00 11.24
C ALA A 332 6.34 17.26 11.75
N TYR A 333 6.66 16.11 11.16
CA TYR A 333 7.74 15.22 11.63
C TYR A 333 8.77 14.94 10.55
N ALA A 334 8.75 15.67 9.43
CA ALA A 334 9.59 15.36 8.27
C ALA A 334 11.11 15.36 8.55
N ASN A 335 11.57 16.10 9.57
CA ASN A 335 12.99 16.38 9.78
C ASN A 335 13.58 15.84 11.09
N LYS A 336 12.83 15.07 11.89
CA LYS A 336 13.36 14.46 13.12
C LYS A 336 12.92 13.00 13.22
N PRO A 337 13.80 12.02 12.91
CA PRO A 337 13.45 10.63 13.07
C PRO A 337 13.17 10.37 14.54
N LYS A 338 12.07 9.67 14.81
CA LYS A 338 11.76 9.25 16.18
C LYS A 338 11.08 7.89 16.15
N PHE A 339 11.76 6.92 16.74
CA PHE A 339 11.25 5.60 17.04
C PHE A 339 10.84 5.52 18.51
N GLU A 340 9.69 4.91 18.80
CA GLU A 340 9.32 4.52 20.16
C GLU A 340 8.93 3.04 20.14
N THR A 341 9.50 2.23 21.03
CA THR A 341 9.19 0.80 21.15
C THR A 341 8.39 0.52 22.39
N TYR A 342 7.46 -0.41 22.27
CA TYR A 342 6.57 -0.79 23.35
C TYR A 342 6.34 -2.28 23.36
N TYR A 343 6.25 -2.84 24.56
CA TYR A 343 5.71 -4.18 24.78
C TYR A 343 4.30 -4.08 25.34
N TYR A 344 3.39 -4.78 24.67
CA TYR A 344 2.00 -4.98 25.09
C TYR A 344 1.82 -6.45 25.45
N GLY A 345 1.83 -6.75 26.74
CA GLY A 345 1.56 -8.10 27.26
C GLY A 345 0.18 -8.20 27.89
N GLU A 346 -0.37 -9.41 27.91
CA GLU A 346 -1.50 -9.73 28.77
C GLU A 346 -1.06 -9.65 30.24
N GLY A 347 -1.54 -8.64 30.94
CA GLY A 347 -1.55 -8.58 32.39
C GLY A 347 -2.92 -8.96 32.92
N ARG A 348 -3.01 -9.38 34.18
CA ARG A 348 -4.26 -9.31 34.93
C ARG A 348 -4.12 -8.23 35.99
N ASN A 349 -5.12 -7.36 36.09
CA ASN A 349 -5.15 -6.46 37.24
C ASN A 349 -5.42 -7.24 38.53
N ARG A 350 -5.35 -6.55 39.68
CA ARG A 350 -5.63 -7.12 41.01
C ARG A 350 -7.01 -7.78 41.14
N HIS A 351 -7.93 -7.53 40.20
CA HIS A 351 -9.28 -8.10 40.17
C HIS A 351 -9.42 -9.26 39.18
N GLY A 352 -8.32 -9.74 38.59
CA GLY A 352 -8.33 -10.83 37.61
C GLY A 352 -8.80 -10.43 36.21
N ASN A 353 -9.11 -9.16 35.96
CA ASN A 353 -9.47 -8.69 34.63
C ASN A 353 -8.21 -8.56 33.77
N MET A 354 -8.29 -8.99 32.50
CA MET A 354 -7.24 -8.71 31.53
C MET A 354 -7.00 -7.21 31.44
N THR A 355 -5.73 -6.83 31.58
CA THR A 355 -5.22 -5.48 31.37
C THR A 355 -4.01 -5.56 30.48
N PHE A 356 -3.94 -4.73 29.47
CA PHE A 356 -2.75 -4.60 28.66
C PHE A 356 -1.69 -3.85 29.48
N ASN A 357 -0.62 -4.54 29.84
CA ASN A 357 0.50 -3.91 30.53
C ASN A 357 1.42 -3.28 29.50
N PHE A 358 1.75 -2.01 29.73
CA PHE A 358 2.69 -1.24 28.93
C PHE A 358 4.06 -1.29 29.60
N SER A 359 5.08 -1.67 28.84
CA SER A 359 6.47 -1.53 29.26
C SER A 359 7.32 -1.01 28.10
N SER A 360 8.03 0.10 28.33
CA SER A 360 9.13 0.56 27.46
C SER A 360 10.41 -0.24 27.69
N ASP A 361 10.49 -0.93 28.83
CA ASP A 361 11.75 -1.49 29.35
C ASP A 361 11.85 -3.00 29.11
N ALA A 362 10.83 -3.61 28.52
CA ALA A 362 10.84 -5.02 28.16
C ALA A 362 12.02 -5.35 27.23
N GLU A 363 12.66 -6.49 27.43
CA GLU A 363 13.77 -6.95 26.59
C GLU A 363 13.35 -7.08 25.12
N GLU A 364 12.12 -7.55 24.89
CA GLU A 364 11.51 -7.67 23.58
C GLU A 364 10.33 -6.71 23.43
N ALA A 365 10.16 -6.12 22.24
CA ALA A 365 9.02 -5.27 21.90
C ALA A 365 8.13 -5.94 20.85
N ASN A 366 6.81 -5.83 20.99
CA ASN A 366 5.86 -6.28 19.98
C ASN A 366 5.16 -5.12 19.24
N ARG A 367 5.50 -3.87 19.58
CA ARG A 367 5.04 -2.67 18.88
C ARG A 367 6.19 -1.68 18.62
N LEU A 368 6.18 -1.09 17.42
CA LEU A 368 7.06 -0.01 16.98
C LEU A 368 6.23 1.20 16.55
N VAL A 369 6.53 2.38 17.08
CA VAL A 369 5.97 3.66 16.63
C VAL A 369 7.06 4.38 15.84
N VAL A 370 6.74 4.74 14.60
CA VAL A 370 7.62 5.41 13.65
C VAL A 370 7.05 6.79 13.36
N LEU A 371 7.77 7.85 13.71
CA LEU A 371 7.33 9.22 13.54
C LEU A 371 8.26 9.94 12.55
N GLY A 372 7.69 10.30 11.40
CA GLY A 372 8.39 11.10 10.38
C GLY A 372 8.95 10.30 9.21
N LEU A 373 9.11 10.98 8.07
CA LEU A 373 9.63 10.38 6.84
C LEU A 373 11.14 10.09 6.92
N SER A 374 11.87 10.84 7.74
CA SER A 374 13.31 10.64 8.00
C SER A 374 13.65 9.33 8.71
N CYS A 375 12.67 8.63 9.28
CA CYS A 375 12.85 7.28 9.81
C CYS A 375 13.06 6.24 8.71
N PHE A 376 12.71 6.55 7.46
CA PHE A 376 12.83 5.63 6.34
C PHE A 376 14.14 5.84 5.60
N LYS A 377 14.71 4.75 5.09
CA LYS A 377 15.95 4.80 4.30
C LYS A 377 15.64 5.22 2.86
N LEU A 378 15.60 6.52 2.63
CA LEU A 378 15.30 7.14 1.33
C LEU A 378 16.44 8.04 0.89
N ASP A 379 16.74 8.08 -0.41
CA ASP A 379 17.54 9.18 -0.94
C ASP A 379 16.72 10.47 -1.03
N GLN A 380 17.43 11.58 -1.23
CA GLN A 380 16.85 12.91 -1.24
C GLN A 380 15.75 13.09 -2.30
N GLN A 381 15.92 12.50 -3.49
CA GLN A 381 14.96 12.65 -4.58
C GLN A 381 13.66 11.89 -4.29
N TYR A 382 13.74 10.66 -3.75
CA TYR A 382 12.54 9.95 -3.28
C TYR A 382 11.88 10.68 -2.13
N HIS A 383 12.67 11.21 -1.19
CA HIS A 383 12.14 11.95 -0.05
C HIS A 383 11.31 13.16 -0.50
N GLU A 384 11.75 13.89 -1.52
CA GLU A 384 11.01 15.03 -2.07
C GLU A 384 9.72 14.63 -2.76
N VAL A 385 9.74 13.58 -3.59
CA VAL A 385 8.54 13.10 -4.27
C VAL A 385 7.52 12.54 -3.28
N ILE A 386 7.93 11.75 -2.29
CA ILE A 386 7.03 11.23 -1.24
C ILE A 386 6.45 12.38 -0.40
N ARG A 387 7.26 13.40 -0.08
CA ARG A 387 6.76 14.59 0.61
C ARG A 387 5.69 15.31 -0.23
N SER A 388 5.91 15.46 -1.53
CA SER A 388 4.93 16.05 -2.45
C SER A 388 3.63 15.24 -2.49
N LEU A 389 3.71 13.91 -2.55
CA LEU A 389 2.55 13.00 -2.53
C LEU A 389 1.74 13.11 -1.22
N LEU A 390 2.40 13.40 -0.10
CA LEU A 390 1.72 13.60 1.18
C LEU A 390 0.99 14.96 1.24
N GLN A 391 1.59 16.02 0.69
CA GLN A 391 1.09 17.39 0.77
C GLN A 391 0.00 17.68 -0.27
N SER A 392 0.24 17.27 -1.51
CA SER A 392 -0.63 17.55 -2.64
C SER A 392 -1.55 16.37 -2.89
N TRP A 393 -2.82 16.62 -3.20
CA TRP A 393 -3.74 15.80 -3.99
C TRP A 393 -5.15 16.38 -3.86
N ILE A 394 -5.91 16.29 -4.94
CA ILE A 394 -7.29 16.77 -4.98
C ILE A 394 -8.19 15.55 -4.82
N ASP A 395 -9.06 15.55 -3.82
CA ASP A 395 -10.06 14.48 -3.66
C ASP A 395 -10.94 14.45 -4.92
N ILE A 396 -11.12 13.28 -5.53
CA ILE A 396 -11.86 13.14 -6.80
C ILE A 396 -13.31 13.62 -6.68
N SER A 397 -13.88 13.61 -5.46
CA SER A 397 -15.17 14.21 -5.17
C SER A 397 -15.23 15.72 -5.39
N MET A 398 -14.09 16.40 -5.39
CA MET A 398 -13.96 17.84 -5.67
C MET A 398 -13.92 18.16 -7.16
N ILE A 399 -13.69 17.16 -8.02
CA ILE A 399 -13.52 17.34 -9.47
C ILE A 399 -14.70 16.75 -10.24
N CYS A 400 -15.31 15.67 -9.74
CA CYS A 400 -16.45 15.04 -10.40
C CYS A 400 -17.74 15.85 -10.27
N ARG A 401 -18.54 15.87 -11.35
CA ARG A 401 -19.91 16.38 -11.26
C ARG A 401 -20.72 15.55 -10.26
N PRO A 402 -21.75 16.09 -9.58
CA PRO A 402 -22.54 15.35 -8.59
C PRO A 402 -23.12 14.02 -9.13
N THR A 403 -23.53 13.99 -10.39
CA THR A 403 -24.03 12.79 -11.06
C THR A 403 -22.95 11.73 -11.30
N GLU A 404 -21.74 12.16 -11.63
CA GLU A 404 -20.57 11.30 -11.83
C GLU A 404 -20.08 10.76 -10.48
N PHE A 405 -20.02 11.61 -9.45
CA PHE A 405 -19.65 11.19 -8.10
C PHE A 405 -20.65 10.17 -7.53
N LYS A 406 -21.96 10.40 -7.72
CA LYS A 406 -22.99 9.43 -7.32
C LYS A 406 -22.84 8.10 -8.04
N PHE A 407 -22.45 8.12 -9.31
CA PHE A 407 -22.16 6.92 -10.08
C PHE A 407 -20.90 6.21 -9.56
N LEU A 408 -19.82 6.95 -9.27
CA LEU A 408 -18.62 6.41 -8.63
C LEU A 408 -18.94 5.78 -7.27
N CYS A 409 -19.74 6.42 -6.41
CA CYS A 409 -20.18 5.85 -5.13
C CYS A 409 -20.98 4.54 -5.30
N ARG A 410 -21.76 4.41 -6.38
CA ARG A 410 -22.48 3.17 -6.71
C ARG A 410 -21.54 2.07 -7.20
N MET A 411 -20.51 2.43 -7.96
CA MET A 411 -19.51 1.49 -8.46
C MET A 411 -18.48 1.08 -7.41
N PHE A 412 -18.15 1.99 -6.48
CA PHE A 412 -17.14 1.82 -5.45
C PHE A 412 -17.68 2.08 -4.03
N PRO A 413 -18.66 1.30 -3.56
CA PRO A 413 -19.21 1.48 -2.23
C PRO A 413 -18.16 1.27 -1.13
N VAL A 414 -17.14 0.44 -1.37
CA VAL A 414 -16.02 0.19 -0.43
C VAL A 414 -15.05 1.36 -0.36
N VAL A 415 -14.83 2.07 -1.47
CA VAL A 415 -13.87 3.18 -1.53
C VAL A 415 -14.48 4.46 -0.98
N TYR A 416 -15.79 4.71 -1.16
CA TYR A 416 -16.39 5.96 -0.67
C TYR A 416 -17.24 5.79 0.60
N GLY A 417 -17.62 4.55 0.94
CA GLY A 417 -18.40 4.24 2.13
C GLY A 417 -19.83 4.79 2.11
N SER A 418 -20.59 4.46 3.15
CA SER A 418 -21.97 4.93 3.34
C SER A 418 -22.07 6.44 3.54
N HIS A 419 -21.05 7.07 4.14
CA HIS A 419 -21.00 8.52 4.38
C HIS A 419 -20.93 9.35 3.09
N ALA A 420 -20.17 8.91 2.07
CA ALA A 420 -20.17 9.58 0.77
C ALA A 420 -21.52 9.52 0.06
N THR A 421 -22.29 8.45 0.30
CA THR A 421 -23.66 8.32 -0.22
C THR A 421 -24.61 9.32 0.45
N LYS A 422 -24.38 9.64 1.73
CA LYS A 422 -25.10 10.70 2.45
C LYS A 422 -24.74 12.09 1.92
N ARG A 423 -23.45 12.37 1.74
CA ARG A 423 -22.95 13.62 1.13
C ARG A 423 -23.46 13.81 -0.31
N ALA A 424 -23.51 12.74 -1.11
CA ALA A 424 -24.08 12.78 -2.46
C ALA A 424 -25.60 13.00 -2.46
N LYS A 425 -26.31 12.66 -1.39
CA LYS A 425 -27.74 13.01 -1.20
C LYS A 425 -27.90 14.46 -0.77
N GLU A 426 -27.05 14.96 0.13
CA GLU A 426 -27.02 16.36 0.59
C GLU A 426 -26.77 17.32 -0.58
N ILE A 427 -25.78 17.02 -1.44
CA ILE A 427 -25.49 17.80 -2.66
C ILE A 427 -26.70 17.88 -3.64
N ASN A 428 -27.64 16.93 -3.60
CA ASN A 428 -28.84 16.97 -4.45
C ASN A 428 -30.02 17.70 -3.81
N ASN A 429 -30.00 17.90 -2.49
CA ASN A 429 -31.03 18.69 -1.81
C ASN A 429 -30.74 20.20 -1.94
N ASP A 430 -29.47 20.56 -2.11
CA ASP A 430 -29.03 21.93 -2.40
C ASP A 430 -29.01 22.16 -3.93
N ASN A 431 -30.18 22.10 -4.57
CA ASN A 431 -30.40 22.79 -5.84
C ASN A 431 -30.75 24.25 -5.52
N ASP A 432 -29.73 25.07 -5.29
CA ASP A 432 -29.77 26.49 -5.63
C ASP A 432 -28.34 27.03 -5.64
N GLU A 433 -28.13 28.14 -6.34
CA GLU A 433 -26.86 28.66 -6.86
C GLU A 433 -25.68 28.83 -5.86
N ASP A 434 -25.88 28.59 -4.57
CA ASP A 434 -24.94 28.81 -3.46
C ASP A 434 -23.84 27.75 -3.29
N ALA A 435 -23.97 26.56 -3.88
CA ALA A 435 -22.98 25.49 -3.72
C ALA A 435 -21.62 25.81 -4.37
N LYS A 436 -21.59 26.73 -5.35
CA LYS A 436 -20.34 27.24 -5.95
C LYS A 436 -19.58 28.17 -5.02
N ASP A 437 -20.27 28.99 -4.25
CA ASP A 437 -19.66 29.96 -3.34
C ASP A 437 -19.17 29.33 -2.04
N TYR A 438 -19.80 28.23 -1.60
CA TYR A 438 -19.37 27.52 -0.39
C TYR A 438 -18.00 26.82 -0.53
N LEU A 439 -17.64 26.38 -1.74
CA LEU A 439 -16.36 25.70 -2.00
C LEU A 439 -15.20 26.67 -2.30
N ILE A 440 -15.48 27.87 -2.79
CA ILE A 440 -14.48 28.92 -3.00
C ILE A 440 -14.13 29.61 -1.67
N ASN A 441 -15.12 29.88 -0.81
CA ASN A 441 -14.91 30.60 0.45
C ASN A 441 -14.18 29.81 1.55
N LYS A 442 -14.11 28.48 1.47
CA LYS A 442 -13.33 27.68 2.44
C LYS A 442 -11.82 27.64 2.14
N ARG A 443 -11.39 28.20 0.99
CA ARG A 443 -9.98 28.28 0.59
C ARG A 443 -9.31 29.61 0.97
N TRP A 444 -10.04 30.56 1.57
CA TRP A 444 -9.53 31.92 1.85
C TRP A 444 -9.73 32.43 3.28
N LYS A 445 -10.34 31.67 4.20
CA LYS A 445 -10.48 32.08 5.62
C LYS A 445 -9.43 31.44 6.54
N SER A 446 -8.16 31.55 6.17
CA SER A 446 -7.04 31.33 7.11
C SER A 446 -5.99 32.44 7.15
N ASP A 447 -6.11 33.46 6.30
CA ASP A 447 -5.19 34.60 6.31
C ASP A 447 -6.00 35.91 6.41
N GLU A 448 -6.51 36.22 7.60
CA GLU A 448 -6.86 37.59 8.00
C GLU A 448 -7.19 37.61 9.50
N GLN A 449 -6.16 37.80 10.31
CA GLN A 449 -6.30 38.31 11.67
C GLN A 449 -4.99 38.96 12.12
N VAL A 450 -4.63 40.08 11.49
CA VAL A 450 -3.81 41.14 12.13
C VAL A 450 -4.22 42.49 11.52
N GLU A 451 -5.22 43.12 12.10
CA GLU A 451 -5.31 44.58 12.12
C GLU A 451 -5.36 44.97 13.61
N GLN A 452 -4.29 45.60 14.09
CA GLN A 452 -4.37 46.75 14.99
C GLN A 452 -2.99 47.40 15.17
N ASP A 453 -2.96 48.65 14.73
CA ASP A 453 -2.33 49.83 15.33
C ASP A 453 -0.80 50.00 15.35
N GLU A 454 -0.37 51.09 14.69
CA GLU A 454 0.56 52.17 15.11
C GLU A 454 1.23 52.73 13.84
N GLU A 455 0.77 53.87 13.31
CA GLU A 455 1.13 55.26 13.68
C GLU A 455 2.55 55.66 13.21
N TRP A 456 2.68 56.94 12.83
CA TRP A 456 3.87 57.66 12.30
C TRP A 456 4.14 57.49 10.80
N SER A 457 4.43 58.51 9.99
CA SER A 457 4.28 59.98 9.97
C SER A 457 5.13 60.41 8.76
N GLU A 458 4.65 61.38 7.97
CA GLU A 458 5.46 62.37 7.23
C GLU A 458 6.39 61.87 6.09
N GLU A 459 6.12 62.31 4.85
CA GLU A 459 6.98 63.25 4.08
C GLU A 459 8.11 62.51 3.31
N TYR A 460 8.49 62.78 2.06
CA TYR A 460 8.42 63.92 1.15
C TYR A 460 8.58 63.38 -0.30
N GLU A 461 8.00 64.14 -1.25
CA GLU A 461 8.25 64.22 -2.71
C GLU A 461 8.05 63.00 -3.64
#